data_AF-A0A0G0BN78-F1
#
_entry.id   AF-A0A0G0BN78-F1
#
_cell.length_a   1.000
_cell.length_b   1.000
_cell.length_c   1.000
_cell.angle_alpha   90.00
_cell.angle_beta   90.00
_cell.angle_gamma   90.00
#
_symmetry.space_group_name_H-M   'P 1'
#
loop_
_entity.id
_entity.type
_entity.pdbx_description
1 polymer ?
#
loop_
_entity_poly.entity_id
_entity_poly.type
_entity_poly.pdbx_seq_one_letter_code
_entity_poly.pdbx_strand_id
1 'polypeptide(L)'
;MIEIKGNSGTNYKLQGYFETPSELEPYQGVYIVYDKYNGNYKPIDIGESGDIKTRISSHDRKQDWHKMAKGSICYAIKYLKDCDIRARKEVEQDLRTKFEEGRLCGGR
;
A
#
# COMPACT_ATOMS: atom_id res chain seq x y z
N MET A 1 5.06 13.11 -4.28
CA MET A 1 4.12 12.88 -3.17
C MET A 1 2.75 12.67 -3.80
N ILE A 2 2.02 11.64 -3.38
CA ILE A 2 0.76 11.19 -3.99
C ILE A 2 -0.37 11.52 -3.01
N GLU A 3 -1.45 12.13 -3.47
CA GLU A 3 -2.61 12.42 -2.63
C GLU A 3 -3.75 11.46 -2.96
N ILE A 4 -4.27 10.80 -1.94
CA ILE A 4 -5.36 9.83 -2.07
C ILE A 4 -6.43 10.17 -1.05
N LYS A 5 -7.68 10.29 -1.52
CA LYS A 5 -8.85 10.45 -0.67
C LYS A 5 -9.37 9.07 -0.26
N GLY A 6 -9.39 8.79 1.04
CA GLY A 6 -9.99 7.58 1.61
C GLY A 6 -11.51 7.56 1.50
N ASN A 7 -12.12 6.46 1.90
CA ASN A 7 -13.57 6.27 1.84
C ASN A 7 -14.33 7.26 2.74
N SER A 8 -13.76 7.60 3.91
CA SER A 8 -14.26 8.61 4.86
C SER A 8 -14.24 10.03 4.31
N GLY A 9 -13.56 10.26 3.19
CA GLY A 9 -13.31 11.58 2.63
C GLY A 9 -12.02 12.25 3.13
N THR A 10 -11.28 11.59 4.02
CA THR A 10 -9.96 12.06 4.51
C THR A 10 -8.92 12.00 3.39
N ASN A 11 -8.10 13.05 3.26
CA ASN A 11 -7.00 13.09 2.30
C ASN A 11 -5.70 12.60 2.95
N TYR A 12 -5.11 11.57 2.38
CA TYR A 12 -3.81 11.03 2.81
C TYR A 12 -2.72 11.39 1.80
N LYS A 13 -1.57 11.80 2.33
CA LYS A 13 -0.35 12.07 1.56
C LYS A 13 0.59 10.89 1.65
N LEU A 14 0.78 10.17 0.55
CA LEU A 14 1.68 9.03 0.45
C LEU A 14 2.99 9.44 -0.24
N GLN A 15 4.06 8.76 0.16
CA GLN A 15 5.37 8.81 -0.47
C GLN A 15 5.49 7.58 -1.38
N GLY A 16 5.78 7.78 -2.64
CA GLY A 16 5.82 6.71 -3.65
C GLY A 16 6.00 7.36 -5.02
N TYR A 17 6.26 6.65 -6.11
CA TYR A 17 6.08 5.24 -6.43
C TYR A 17 7.42 4.49 -6.42
N PHE A 18 7.78 3.91 -5.27
CA PHE A 18 9.04 3.17 -5.15
C PHE A 18 8.98 1.89 -5.96
N GLU A 19 10.00 1.59 -6.75
CA GLU A 19 10.03 0.40 -7.61
C GLU A 19 10.70 -0.78 -6.89
N THR A 20 11.52 -0.50 -5.87
CA THR A 20 12.22 -1.52 -5.08
C THR A 20 11.98 -1.36 -3.58
N PRO A 21 11.86 -2.47 -2.82
CA PRO A 21 11.74 -2.41 -1.36
C PRO A 21 12.96 -1.79 -0.66
N SER A 22 14.12 -1.76 -1.32
CA SER A 22 15.36 -1.20 -0.78
C SER A 22 15.29 0.31 -0.57
N GLU A 23 14.45 1.01 -1.35
CA GLU A 23 14.18 2.45 -1.23
C GLU A 23 13.29 2.80 -0.04
N LEU A 24 12.72 1.79 0.64
CA LEU A 24 11.83 1.97 1.76
C LEU A 24 12.60 2.10 3.07
N GLU A 25 12.03 2.91 3.96
CA GLU A 25 12.51 3.08 5.31
C GLU A 25 11.84 2.04 6.24
N PRO A 26 12.57 1.49 7.24
CA PRO A 26 12.04 0.51 8.19
C PRO A 26 11.19 1.18 9.28
N TYR A 27 10.19 1.97 8.87
CA TYR A 27 9.24 2.63 9.77
C TYR A 27 7.85 2.01 9.66
N GLN A 28 7.06 2.23 10.71
CA GLN A 28 5.66 1.84 10.74
C GLN A 28 4.78 2.72 9.84
N GLY A 29 3.69 2.15 9.35
CA GLY A 29 2.68 2.86 8.58
C GLY A 29 1.84 1.96 7.69
N VAL A 30 1.30 2.55 6.62
CA VAL A 30 0.43 1.90 5.64
C VAL A 30 1.09 1.91 4.28
N TYR A 31 0.99 0.80 3.55
CA TYR A 31 1.49 0.67 2.18
C TYR A 31 0.37 0.31 1.21
N ILE A 32 0.53 0.77 -0.02
CA ILE A 32 -0.28 0.39 -1.17
C ILE A 32 0.67 -0.20 -2.22
N VAL A 33 0.36 -1.42 -2.66
CA VAL A 33 1.03 -2.08 -3.78
C VAL A 33 0.25 -1.78 -5.05
N TYR A 34 0.94 -1.29 -6.07
CA TYR A 34 0.37 -0.96 -7.37
C TYR A 34 0.92 -1.86 -8.47
N ASP A 35 0.05 -2.21 -9.41
CA ASP A 35 0.41 -2.65 -10.75
C ASP A 35 0.51 -1.42 -11.66
N LYS A 36 1.73 -1.11 -12.12
CA LYS A 36 2.05 -0.04 -13.07
C LYS A 36 2.06 -0.63 -14.47
N TYR A 37 0.98 -0.43 -15.21
CA TYR A 37 0.80 -0.95 -16.57
C TYR A 37 0.32 0.15 -17.53
N ASN A 38 1.03 0.34 -18.64
CA ASN A 38 0.73 1.37 -19.65
C ASN A 38 0.51 2.79 -19.06
N GLY A 39 1.33 3.17 -18.09
CA GLY A 39 1.23 4.47 -17.41
C GLY A 39 0.11 4.59 -16.39
N ASN A 40 -0.71 3.55 -16.21
CA ASN A 40 -1.75 3.49 -15.18
C ASN A 40 -1.23 2.79 -13.93
N TYR A 41 -1.67 3.27 -12.76
CA TYR A 41 -1.35 2.69 -11.46
C TYR A 41 -2.61 2.10 -10.84
N LYS A 42 -2.72 0.77 -10.87
CA LYS A 42 -3.86 0.06 -10.27
C LYS A 42 -3.46 -0.50 -8.90
N PRO A 43 -4.13 -0.12 -7.79
CA PRO A 43 -3.92 -0.77 -6.51
C PRO A 43 -4.26 -2.26 -6.60
N ILE A 44 -3.36 -3.11 -6.14
CA ILE A 44 -3.56 -4.56 -6.08
C ILE A 44 -3.56 -5.10 -4.66
N ASP A 45 -2.89 -4.41 -3.73
CA ASP A 45 -2.91 -4.75 -2.31
C ASP A 45 -2.70 -3.50 -1.45
N ILE A 46 -3.21 -3.56 -0.24
CA ILE A 46 -3.06 -2.52 0.78
C ILE A 46 -2.74 -3.25 2.09
N GLY A 47 -1.96 -2.63 2.98
CA GLY A 47 -1.70 -3.22 4.28
C GLY A 47 -1.02 -2.26 5.22
N GLU A 48 -0.94 -2.65 6.49
CA GLU A 48 -0.21 -1.92 7.52
C GLU A 48 0.89 -2.78 8.12
N SER A 49 1.93 -2.14 8.63
CA SER A 49 3.01 -2.80 9.36
C SER A 49 3.67 -1.87 10.37
N GLY A 50 4.26 -2.46 11.40
CA GLY A 50 5.23 -1.79 12.28
C GLY A 50 6.59 -1.56 11.59
N ASP A 51 6.90 -2.35 10.56
CA ASP A 51 8.08 -2.21 9.71
C ASP A 51 7.67 -2.51 8.27
N ILE A 52 7.51 -1.46 7.47
CA ILE A 52 7.06 -1.56 6.07
C ILE A 52 8.13 -2.21 5.20
N LYS A 53 9.41 -1.86 5.40
CA LYS A 53 10.52 -2.37 4.60
C LYS A 53 10.61 -3.89 4.71
N THR A 54 10.61 -4.41 5.93
CA THR A 54 10.64 -5.84 6.18
C THR A 54 9.38 -6.49 5.64
N ARG A 55 8.19 -5.93 5.94
CA ARG A 55 6.91 -6.50 5.51
C ARG A 55 6.78 -6.65 4.00
N ILE A 56 7.18 -5.65 3.21
CA ILE A 56 7.11 -5.74 1.74
C ILE A 56 8.19 -6.69 1.20
N SER A 57 9.39 -6.67 1.79
CA SER A 57 10.49 -7.51 1.33
C SER A 57 10.21 -9.00 1.52
N SER A 58 9.58 -9.36 2.64
CA SER A 58 9.29 -10.74 3.05
C SER A 58 7.81 -11.14 2.95
N HIS A 59 6.98 -10.39 2.23
CA HIS A 59 5.54 -10.63 2.22
C HIS A 59 5.19 -11.99 1.57
N ASP A 60 4.38 -12.82 2.23
CA ASP A 60 3.95 -14.12 1.70
C ASP A 60 3.24 -14.00 0.34
N ARG A 61 2.34 -13.02 0.23
CA ARG A 61 1.62 -12.64 -1.01
C ARG A 61 2.48 -11.99 -2.10
N LYS A 62 3.78 -11.78 -1.90
CA LYS A 62 4.64 -11.14 -2.92
C LYS A 62 4.59 -11.87 -4.26
N GLN A 63 4.59 -13.21 -4.23
CA GLN A 63 4.43 -14.01 -5.44
C GLN A 63 3.07 -13.80 -6.10
N ASP A 64 2.00 -13.64 -5.33
CA ASP A 64 0.66 -13.42 -5.86
C ASP A 64 0.53 -12.03 -6.49
N TRP A 65 1.13 -11.00 -5.88
CA TRP A 65 1.22 -9.67 -6.50
C TRP A 65 1.87 -9.74 -7.88
N HIS A 66 2.96 -10.47 -8.03
CA HIS A 66 3.62 -10.67 -9.33
C HIS A 66 2.76 -11.45 -10.32
N LYS A 67 1.97 -12.43 -9.87
CA LYS A 67 1.04 -13.16 -10.73
C LYS A 67 -0.13 -12.30 -11.21
N MET A 68 -0.62 -11.38 -10.38
CA MET A 68 -1.76 -10.52 -10.72
C MET A 68 -1.37 -9.27 -11.50
N ALA A 69 -0.17 -8.75 -11.28
CA ALA A 69 0.33 -7.58 -11.97
C ALA A 69 0.50 -7.86 -13.47
N LYS A 70 0.01 -6.95 -14.32
CA LYS A 70 0.23 -6.99 -15.77
C LYS A 70 1.50 -6.25 -16.17
N GLY A 71 1.95 -5.31 -15.35
CA GLY A 71 3.16 -4.53 -15.55
C GLY A 71 4.14 -4.65 -14.38
N SER A 72 4.74 -3.52 -14.00
CA SER A 72 5.73 -3.48 -12.93
C SER A 72 5.07 -3.18 -11.57
N ILE A 73 5.56 -3.82 -10.51
CA ILE A 73 5.08 -3.53 -9.16
C ILE A 73 5.76 -2.28 -8.63
N CYS A 74 4.99 -1.38 -8.02
CA CYS A 74 5.52 -0.25 -7.28
C CYS A 74 4.73 0.01 -5.99
N TYR A 75 5.30 0.81 -5.10
CA TYR A 75 4.80 0.99 -3.73
C TYR A 75 4.57 2.46 -3.41
N ALA A 76 3.44 2.76 -2.76
CA ALA A 76 3.20 4.06 -2.12
C ALA A 76 2.95 3.86 -0.63
N ILE A 77 3.59 4.69 0.18
CA ILE A 77 3.74 4.51 1.61
C ILE A 77 3.28 5.75 2.36
N LYS A 78 2.39 5.57 3.33
CA LYS A 78 2.14 6.55 4.38
C LYS A 78 2.90 6.12 5.63
N TYR A 79 4.05 6.74 5.87
CA TYR A 79 4.71 6.59 7.17
C TYR A 79 3.87 7.27 8.26
N LEU A 80 3.71 6.57 9.39
CA LEU A 80 2.96 6.99 10.56
C LEU A 80 3.84 6.82 11.80
N LYS A 81 4.95 7.56 11.83
CA LYS A 81 5.87 7.58 12.97
C LYS A 81 5.09 7.96 14.24
N ASP A 82 5.35 7.24 15.32
CA ASP A 82 4.75 7.47 16.65
C ASP A 82 3.22 7.26 16.76
N CYS A 83 2.58 6.61 15.77
CA CYS A 83 1.18 6.22 15.84
C CYS A 83 1.00 4.78 16.36
N ASP A 84 -0.03 4.56 17.17
CA ASP A 84 -0.45 3.22 17.61
C ASP A 84 -1.03 2.38 16.45
N ILE A 85 -1.06 1.06 16.63
CA ILE A 85 -1.60 0.09 15.68
C ILE A 85 -3.05 0.40 15.29
N ARG A 86 -3.86 0.94 16.22
CA ARG A 86 -5.25 1.33 15.94
C ARG A 86 -5.33 2.39 14.86
N ALA A 87 -4.54 3.46 14.98
CA ALA A 87 -4.50 4.54 14.01
C ALA A 87 -4.03 4.05 12.63
N ARG A 88 -3.06 3.13 12.57
CA ARG A 88 -2.63 2.54 11.29
C ARG A 88 -3.73 1.70 10.64
N LYS A 89 -4.43 0.90 11.43
CA LYS A 89 -5.56 0.07 10.95
C LYS A 89 -6.72 0.91 10.45
N GLU A 90 -7.02 2.04 11.09
CA GLU A 90 -8.05 2.96 10.60
C GLU A 90 -7.70 3.52 9.22
N VAL A 91 -6.46 3.97 9.01
CA VAL A 91 -5.97 4.45 7.71
C VAL A 91 -5.98 3.33 6.66
N GLU A 92 -5.50 2.13 7.02
CA GLU A 92 -5.47 0.95 6.15
C GLU A 92 -6.89 0.57 5.70
N GLN A 93 -7.83 0.50 6.64
CA GLN A 93 -9.21 0.13 6.36
C GLN A 93 -9.90 1.20 5.50
N ASP A 94 -9.67 2.48 5.78
CA ASP A 94 -10.27 3.58 5.02
C ASP A 94 -9.80 3.60 3.55
N LEU A 95 -8.51 3.35 3.33
CA LEU A 95 -7.94 3.19 2.00
C LEU A 95 -8.41 1.88 1.34
N ARG A 96 -8.41 0.77 2.07
CA ARG A 96 -8.89 -0.53 1.54
C ARG A 96 -10.32 -0.44 1.07
N THR A 97 -11.25 0.05 1.90
CA THR A 97 -12.66 0.18 1.54
C THR A 97 -12.85 1.04 0.29
N LYS A 98 -12.06 2.11 0.12
CA LYS A 98 -12.10 2.96 -1.08
C LYS A 98 -11.75 2.19 -2.37
N PHE A 99 -10.88 1.20 -2.28
CA PHE A 99 -10.34 0.46 -3.44
C PHE A 99 -10.91 -0.96 -3.59
N GLU A 100 -11.56 -1.52 -2.55
CA GLU A 100 -12.20 -2.83 -2.57
C GLU A 100 -13.34 -2.92 -3.59
N GLU A 101 -13.97 -1.80 -3.92
CA GLU A 101 -14.90 -1.66 -5.06
C GLU A 101 -14.25 -2.10 -6.40
N GLY A 102 -12.92 -2.27 -6.47
CA GLY A 102 -12.14 -2.62 -7.67
C GLY A 102 -11.40 -3.96 -7.68
N ARG A 103 -11.63 -4.87 -6.72
CA ARG A 103 -10.94 -6.19 -6.54
C ARG A 103 -9.46 -6.10 -6.11
N LEU A 104 -9.22 -5.76 -4.83
CA LEU A 104 -7.92 -5.98 -4.19
C LEU A 104 -7.68 -7.48 -3.94
N CYS A 105 -6.43 -7.89 -3.85
CA CYS A 105 -6.08 -9.26 -3.49
C CYS A 105 -6.23 -9.52 -1.99
N GLY A 106 -6.80 -10.68 -1.64
CA GLY A 106 -7.03 -11.07 -0.25
C GLY A 106 -8.20 -10.35 0.41
N GLY A 107 -9.37 -10.34 -0.25
CA GLY A 107 -10.63 -10.10 0.46
C GLY A 107 -10.69 -11.03 1.68
N ARG A 108 -11.05 -10.46 2.84
CA ARG A 108 -11.18 -11.23 4.08
C ARG A 108 -12.29 -12.26 3.96
#